data_AF-A0A496S974-F1
#
_entry.id   AF-A0A496S974-F1
#
_cell.length_a   1.000
_cell.length_b   1.000
_cell.length_c   1.000
_cell.angle_alpha   90.00
_cell.angle_beta   90.00
_cell.angle_gamma   90.00
#
_symmetry.space_group_name_H-M   'P 1'
#
loop_
_entity.id
_entity.type
_entity.pdbx_description
1 polymer ?
#
loop_
_entity_poly.entity_id
_entity_poly.type
_entity_poly.pdbx_seq_one_letter_code
_entity_poly.pdbx_strand_id
1 'polypeptide(L)'
;MAFLKWFFDNFTPFFGIIFLINIFLMIDRFLMVYKYLGHISSQSLGHVNDERIYKIISFLDPYFQRLEESILRDDGMVEFIVSAIWHKTNSRIKVHLEALLGYGYALIQWGFGGTIFGTIVAFCVMFKRLDDQSVLPSKVLLHTWSHGLSTALYTSLAAAIIGAIILTVTYSFLYPRFYSLGEIVDEKIFKIMEKRTNSKEEASDK
;
A
#
# COMPACT_ATOMS: atom_id res chain seq x y z
N MET A 1 -11.10 34.74 -15.67
CA MET A 1 -9.68 35.16 -15.62
C MET A 1 -9.04 34.97 -14.24
N ALA A 2 -9.70 35.35 -13.13
CA ALA A 2 -9.11 35.21 -11.78
C ALA A 2 -8.80 33.75 -11.37
N PHE A 3 -9.69 32.81 -11.69
CA PHE A 3 -9.47 31.38 -11.42
C PHE A 3 -8.28 30.81 -12.19
N LEU A 4 -8.16 31.07 -13.50
CA LEU A 4 -7.03 30.61 -14.31
C LEU A 4 -5.69 31.15 -13.80
N LYS A 5 -5.64 32.44 -13.43
CA LYS A 5 -4.43 33.05 -12.87
C LYS A 5 -4.05 32.42 -11.53
N TRP A 6 -5.00 32.32 -10.59
CA TRP A 6 -4.78 31.63 -9.31
C TRP A 6 -4.37 30.17 -9.50
N PHE A 7 -5.00 29.47 -10.43
CA PHE A 7 -4.75 28.08 -10.77
C PHE A 7 -3.29 27.91 -11.21
N PHE A 8 -2.82 28.65 -12.22
CA PHE A 8 -1.42 28.58 -12.67
C PHE A 8 -0.41 29.02 -11.61
N ASP A 9 -0.72 30.01 -10.78
CA ASP A 9 0.18 30.54 -9.75
C ASP A 9 0.36 29.56 -8.56
N ASN A 10 -0.61 28.67 -8.30
CA ASN A 10 -0.61 27.75 -7.15
C ASN A 10 -0.51 26.26 -7.53
N PHE A 11 -0.59 25.91 -8.82
CA PHE A 11 -0.65 24.51 -9.25
C PHE A 11 0.67 23.74 -9.11
N THR A 12 1.79 24.36 -9.48
CA THR A 12 3.12 23.73 -9.39
C THR A 12 3.47 23.33 -7.95
N PRO A 13 3.29 24.22 -6.93
CA PRO A 13 3.46 23.80 -5.54
C PRO A 13 2.39 22.80 -5.09
N PHE A 14 1.16 22.86 -5.61
CA PHE A 14 0.12 21.88 -5.30
C PHE A 14 0.50 20.45 -5.71
N PHE A 15 0.96 20.23 -6.95
CA PHE A 15 1.42 18.91 -7.39
C PHE A 15 2.67 18.46 -6.62
N GLY A 16 3.60 19.37 -6.31
CA GLY A 16 4.76 19.07 -5.49
C GLY A 16 4.38 18.62 -4.07
N ILE A 17 3.47 19.33 -3.42
CA ILE A 17 2.98 19.00 -2.07
C ILE A 17 2.22 17.68 -2.07
N ILE A 18 1.32 17.46 -3.04
CA ILE A 18 0.59 16.19 -3.18
C ILE A 18 1.56 15.03 -3.40
N PHE A 19 2.57 15.23 -4.23
CA PHE A 19 3.60 14.23 -4.47
C PHE A 19 4.33 13.86 -3.17
N LEU A 20 4.78 14.86 -2.41
CA LEU A 20 5.46 14.64 -1.12
C LEU A 20 4.56 13.97 -0.08
N ILE A 21 3.28 14.37 0.02
CA ILE A 21 2.30 13.75 0.91
C ILE A 21 2.11 12.28 0.54
N ASN A 22 1.99 11.95 -0.75
CA ASN A 22 1.86 10.55 -1.19
C ASN A 22 3.10 9.74 -0.83
N ILE A 23 4.30 10.27 -1.05
CA ILE A 23 5.56 9.60 -0.67
C ILE A 23 5.61 9.36 0.84
N PHE A 24 5.27 10.36 1.65
CA PHE A 24 5.22 10.23 3.10
C PHE A 24 4.25 9.12 3.55
N LEU A 25 3.02 9.13 3.01
CA LEU A 25 2.01 8.11 3.32
C LEU A 25 2.45 6.72 2.88
N MET A 26 3.11 6.61 1.71
CA MET A 26 3.67 5.34 1.24
C MET A 26 4.74 4.80 2.20
N ILE A 27 5.66 5.65 2.66
CA ILE A 27 6.70 5.24 3.61
C ILE A 27 6.05 4.80 4.94
N ASP A 28 5.12 5.57 5.49
CA ASP A 28 4.39 5.21 6.71
C ASP A 28 3.71 3.84 6.60
N ARG A 29 2.95 3.62 5.52
CA ARG A 29 2.27 2.34 5.28
C ARG A 29 3.24 1.20 5.06
N PHE A 30 4.32 1.44 4.33
CA PHE A 30 5.35 0.44 4.11
C PHE A 30 5.97 0.00 5.44
N LEU A 31 6.34 0.93 6.32
CA LEU A 31 6.89 0.62 7.64
C LEU A 31 5.89 -0.16 8.51
N MET A 32 4.62 0.23 8.50
CA MET A 32 3.56 -0.49 9.20
C MET A 32 3.44 -1.95 8.72
N VAL A 33 3.37 -2.18 7.40
CA VAL A 33 3.28 -3.53 6.85
C VAL A 33 4.56 -4.33 7.11
N TYR A 34 5.72 -3.71 6.90
CA TYR A 34 7.02 -4.36 7.07
C TYR A 34 7.25 -4.80 8.52
N LYS A 35 6.73 -4.08 9.51
CA LYS A 35 6.75 -4.51 10.92
C LYS A 35 6.13 -5.90 11.12
N TYR A 36 5.03 -6.19 10.41
CA TYR A 36 4.31 -7.47 10.52
C TYR A 36 4.86 -8.53 9.57
N LEU A 37 5.14 -8.17 8.32
CA LEU A 37 5.48 -9.12 7.26
C LEU A 37 6.98 -9.24 7.00
N GLY A 38 7.80 -8.32 7.48
CA GLY A 38 9.25 -8.25 7.21
C GLY A 38 10.01 -9.50 7.65
N HIS A 39 9.53 -10.17 8.69
CA HIS A 39 10.14 -11.35 9.29
C HIS A 39 9.51 -12.68 8.84
N ILE A 40 8.45 -12.61 8.03
CA ILE A 40 7.78 -13.79 7.50
C ILE A 40 8.52 -14.20 6.22
N SER A 41 9.07 -15.41 6.23
CA SER A 41 9.61 -16.01 5.01
C SER A 41 8.46 -16.43 4.12
N SER A 42 8.51 -16.11 2.83
CA SER A 42 7.56 -16.61 1.84
C SER A 42 7.78 -18.08 1.48
N GLN A 43 8.85 -18.70 2.01
CA GLN A 43 9.27 -20.07 1.68
C GLN A 43 9.20 -21.05 2.85
N SER A 44 9.03 -20.59 4.10
CA SER A 44 8.80 -21.50 5.22
C SER A 44 7.32 -21.48 5.57
N LEU A 45 6.70 -22.65 5.57
CA LEU A 45 5.59 -22.94 6.49
C LEU A 45 6.14 -22.71 7.90
N GLY A 46 6.06 -21.45 8.35
CA GLY A 46 6.58 -21.06 9.62
C GLY A 46 5.76 -21.77 10.68
N HIS A 47 6.31 -22.81 11.29
CA HIS A 47 5.62 -23.47 12.37
C HIS A 47 5.27 -22.44 13.44
N VAL A 48 4.01 -22.43 13.87
CA VAL A 48 3.44 -21.56 14.92
C VAL A 48 4.29 -21.51 16.20
N ASN A 49 5.18 -22.48 16.41
CA ASN A 49 6.10 -22.56 17.56
C ASN A 49 7.35 -21.66 17.46
N ASP A 50 7.60 -20.96 16.34
CA ASP A 50 8.66 -19.92 16.30
C ASP A 50 8.20 -18.70 17.12
N GLU A 51 8.96 -18.34 18.15
CA GLU A 51 8.67 -17.20 19.04
C GLU A 51 8.48 -15.88 18.27
N ARG A 52 9.17 -15.72 17.13
CA ARG A 52 9.02 -14.55 16.26
C ARG A 52 7.66 -14.51 15.58
N ILE A 53 7.19 -15.67 15.11
CA ILE A 53 5.88 -15.82 14.48
C ILE A 53 4.78 -15.57 15.51
N TYR A 54 4.92 -16.14 16.71
CA TYR A 54 3.99 -15.90 17.80
C TYR A 54 3.87 -14.40 18.14
N LYS A 55 4.98 -13.66 18.23
CA LYS A 55 4.95 -12.20 18.46
C LYS A 55 4.18 -11.46 17.37
N ILE A 56 4.27 -11.88 16.11
CA ILE A 56 3.57 -11.26 14.98
C ILE A 56 2.05 -11.44 15.11
N ILE A 57 1.59 -12.64 15.50
CA ILE A 57 0.15 -12.94 15.62
C ILE A 57 -0.42 -12.68 17.02
N SER A 58 0.40 -12.32 18.01
CA SER A 58 -0.01 -12.12 19.42
C SER A 58 -1.19 -11.16 19.62
N PHE A 59 -1.38 -10.22 18.70
CA PHE A 59 -2.55 -9.32 18.74
C PHE A 59 -3.90 -10.04 18.53
N LEU A 60 -3.87 -11.29 18.05
CA LEU A 60 -5.02 -12.18 17.89
C LEU A 60 -5.27 -13.06 19.11
N ASP A 61 -4.38 -13.08 20.11
CA ASP A 61 -4.50 -13.93 21.30
C ASP A 61 -5.86 -13.83 22.00
N PRO A 62 -6.46 -12.63 22.19
CA PRO A 62 -7.79 -12.55 22.80
C PRO A 62 -8.88 -13.26 21.98
N TYR A 63 -8.72 -13.34 20.66
CA TYR A 63 -9.65 -14.04 19.79
C TYR A 63 -9.39 -15.54 19.76
N PHE A 64 -8.12 -15.97 19.82
CA PHE A 64 -7.75 -17.38 19.98
C PHE A 64 -8.24 -17.95 21.32
N GLN A 65 -8.13 -17.19 22.41
CA GLN A 65 -8.68 -17.58 23.72
C GLN A 65 -10.20 -17.71 23.67
N ARG A 66 -10.90 -16.75 23.06
CA ARG A 66 -12.36 -16.83 22.86
C ARG A 66 -12.76 -18.04 22.02
N LEU A 67 -11.96 -18.37 21.01
CA LEU A 67 -12.18 -19.56 20.19
C LEU A 67 -12.08 -20.83 21.03
N GLU A 68 -11.02 -20.95 21.84
CA GLU A 68 -10.87 -22.06 22.80
C GLU A 68 -12.05 -22.15 23.78
N GLU A 69 -12.48 -21.03 24.35
CA GLU A 69 -13.64 -20.99 25.28
C GLU A 69 -14.96 -21.39 24.61
N SER A 70 -15.24 -20.88 23.41
CA SER A 70 -16.44 -21.22 22.64
C SER A 70 -16.46 -22.69 22.25
N ILE A 71 -15.31 -23.24 21.90
CA ILE A 71 -15.12 -24.67 21.61
C ILE A 71 -15.44 -25.53 22.84
N LEU A 72 -14.99 -25.12 24.03
CA LEU A 72 -15.26 -25.81 25.29
C LEU A 72 -16.73 -25.72 25.71
N ARG A 73 -17.40 -24.59 25.40
CA ARG A 73 -18.81 -24.35 25.74
C ARG A 73 -19.81 -24.91 24.73
N ASP A 74 -19.33 -25.28 23.54
CA ASP A 74 -20.15 -25.76 22.42
C ASP A 74 -21.31 -24.81 22.06
N ASP A 75 -21.06 -23.50 22.11
CA ASP A 75 -22.09 -22.45 22.01
C ASP A 75 -22.39 -21.99 20.57
N GLY A 76 -21.85 -22.66 19.56
CA GLY A 76 -22.05 -22.35 18.14
C GLY A 76 -21.35 -21.08 17.65
N MET A 77 -20.57 -20.38 18.49
CA MET A 77 -19.92 -19.11 18.12
C MET A 77 -18.60 -19.28 17.34
N VAL A 78 -18.16 -20.51 17.12
CA VAL A 78 -16.87 -20.86 16.49
C VAL A 78 -16.67 -20.16 15.15
N GLU A 79 -17.61 -20.28 14.21
CA GLU A 79 -17.49 -19.69 12.87
C GLU A 79 -17.42 -18.15 12.90
N PHE A 80 -18.19 -17.54 13.81
CA PHE A 80 -18.17 -16.10 14.02
C PHE A 80 -16.81 -15.63 14.56
N ILE A 81 -16.23 -16.36 15.51
CA ILE A 81 -14.93 -16.03 16.09
C ILE A 81 -13.81 -16.20 15.05
N VAL A 82 -13.84 -17.26 14.24
CA VAL A 82 -12.91 -17.45 13.11
C VAL A 82 -13.02 -16.28 12.12
N SER A 83 -14.25 -15.88 11.79
CA SER A 83 -14.48 -14.70 10.94
C SER A 83 -13.94 -13.41 11.57
N ALA A 84 -14.06 -13.25 12.89
CA ALA A 84 -13.54 -12.10 13.62
C ALA A 84 -12.00 -12.08 13.65
N ILE A 85 -11.34 -13.24 13.78
CA ILE A 85 -9.88 -13.37 13.65
C ILE A 85 -9.43 -12.84 12.28
N TRP A 86 -10.06 -13.33 11.22
CA TRP A 86 -9.75 -12.91 9.85
C TRP A 86 -10.03 -11.44 9.59
N HIS A 87 -11.17 -10.94 10.07
CA HIS A 87 -11.48 -9.51 10.02
C HIS A 87 -10.39 -8.69 10.72
N LYS A 88 -9.89 -9.14 11.88
CA LYS A 88 -8.85 -8.43 12.61
C LYS A 88 -7.52 -8.44 11.87
N THR A 89 -7.11 -9.58 11.31
CA THR A 89 -5.91 -9.70 10.46
C THR A 89 -6.00 -8.76 9.25
N ASN A 90 -7.13 -8.77 8.54
CA ASN A 90 -7.36 -7.92 7.37
C ASN A 90 -7.36 -6.43 7.73
N SER A 91 -8.10 -6.03 8.77
CA SER A 91 -8.18 -4.64 9.22
C SER A 91 -6.84 -4.06 9.65
N ARG A 92 -5.95 -4.89 10.20
CA ARG A 92 -4.69 -4.45 10.79
C ARG A 92 -3.51 -4.49 9.82
N ILE A 93 -3.56 -5.35 8.80
CA ILE A 93 -2.43 -5.55 7.87
C ILE A 93 -2.87 -5.32 6.42
N LYS A 94 -3.93 -6.01 5.97
CA LYS A 94 -4.38 -5.95 4.57
C LYS A 94 -4.79 -4.53 4.14
N VAL A 95 -5.45 -3.77 5.01
CA VAL A 95 -5.81 -2.36 4.72
C VAL A 95 -4.58 -1.52 4.33
N HIS A 96 -3.43 -1.76 4.96
CA HIS A 96 -2.20 -1.03 4.64
C HIS A 96 -1.55 -1.51 3.34
N LEU A 97 -1.69 -2.78 2.97
CA LEU A 97 -1.27 -3.31 1.66
C LEU A 97 -2.09 -2.69 0.53
N GLU A 98 -3.42 -2.69 0.67
CA GLU A 98 -4.32 -2.08 -0.31
C GLU A 98 -4.06 -0.57 -0.44
N ALA A 99 -3.76 0.10 0.68
CA ALA A 99 -3.37 1.51 0.67
C ALA A 99 -2.05 1.75 -0.10
N LEU A 100 -1.04 0.89 0.09
CA LEU A 100 0.22 0.98 -0.67
C LEU A 100 0.01 0.83 -2.18
N LEU A 101 -0.84 -0.10 -2.59
CA LEU A 101 -1.25 -0.23 -4.00
C LEU A 101 -1.92 1.07 -4.48
N GLY A 102 -2.90 1.56 -3.73
CA GLY A 102 -3.62 2.78 -4.04
C GLY A 102 -2.70 3.99 -4.20
N TYR A 103 -1.74 4.18 -3.28
CA TYR A 103 -0.76 5.26 -3.39
C TYR A 103 0.20 5.07 -4.56
N GLY A 104 0.64 3.84 -4.86
CA GLY A 104 1.46 3.55 -6.04
C GLY A 104 0.76 3.95 -7.34
N TYR A 105 -0.50 3.55 -7.52
CA TYR A 105 -1.29 3.94 -8.67
C TYR A 105 -1.59 5.45 -8.71
N ALA A 106 -1.94 6.04 -7.57
CA ALA A 106 -2.20 7.47 -7.48
C ALA A 106 -0.95 8.29 -7.86
N LEU A 107 0.24 7.89 -7.40
CA LEU A 107 1.49 8.60 -7.71
C LEU A 107 1.76 8.61 -9.22
N ILE A 108 1.55 7.49 -9.90
CA ILE A 108 1.69 7.39 -11.36
C ILE A 108 0.71 8.33 -12.06
N GLN A 109 -0.55 8.34 -11.63
CA GLN A 109 -1.59 9.21 -12.19
C GLN A 109 -1.31 10.70 -11.94
N TRP A 110 -0.87 11.06 -10.73
CA TRP A 110 -0.47 12.43 -10.39
C TRP A 110 0.74 12.88 -11.19
N GLY A 111 1.71 12.00 -11.41
CA GLY A 111 2.85 12.25 -12.29
C GLY A 111 2.40 12.56 -13.71
N PHE A 112 1.57 11.68 -14.29
CA PHE A 112 1.02 11.86 -15.63
C PHE A 112 0.19 13.15 -15.77
N GLY A 113 -0.70 13.43 -14.82
CA GLY A 113 -1.49 14.66 -14.79
C GLY A 113 -0.63 15.92 -14.68
N GLY A 114 0.40 15.87 -13.84
CA GLY A 114 1.40 16.94 -13.72
C GLY A 114 2.14 17.20 -15.03
N THR A 115 2.45 16.15 -15.80
CA THR A 115 3.12 16.27 -17.10
C THR A 115 2.25 16.88 -18.17
N ILE A 116 0.98 16.44 -18.29
CA ILE A 116 0.01 17.06 -19.20
C ILE A 116 -0.06 18.56 -18.91
N PHE A 117 -0.21 18.91 -17.64
CA PHE A 117 -0.33 20.30 -17.24
C PHE A 117 0.95 21.11 -17.50
N GLY A 118 2.11 20.61 -17.09
CA GLY A 118 3.39 21.27 -17.32
C GLY A 118 3.68 21.47 -18.80
N THR A 119 3.28 20.50 -19.63
CA THR A 119 3.38 20.58 -21.10
C THR A 119 2.47 21.67 -21.66
N ILE A 120 1.20 21.76 -21.22
CA ILE A 120 0.28 22.83 -21.62
C ILE A 120 0.85 24.21 -21.27
N VAL A 121 1.34 24.39 -20.03
CA VAL A 121 1.95 25.65 -19.58
C VAL A 121 3.16 26.01 -20.44
N ALA A 122 4.05 25.04 -20.67
CA ALA A 122 5.24 25.24 -21.49
C ALA A 122 4.86 25.69 -22.91
N PHE A 123 3.88 25.06 -23.54
CA PHE A 123 3.41 25.46 -24.87
C PHE A 123 2.73 26.84 -24.87
N CYS A 124 1.91 27.17 -23.88
CA CYS A 124 1.32 28.51 -23.77
C CYS A 124 2.40 29.61 -23.66
N VAL A 125 3.45 29.37 -22.88
CA VAL A 125 4.60 30.28 -22.76
C VAL A 125 5.38 30.34 -24.08
N MET A 126 5.55 29.21 -24.76
CA MET A 126 6.21 29.13 -26.07
C MET A 126 5.47 29.98 -27.10
N PHE A 127 4.16 29.78 -27.28
CA PHE A 127 3.36 30.51 -28.26
C PHE A 127 3.38 32.02 -27.99
N LYS A 128 3.19 32.43 -26.72
CA LYS A 128 3.25 33.84 -26.35
C LYS A 128 4.61 34.49 -26.68
N ARG A 129 5.71 33.74 -26.61
CA ARG A 129 7.06 34.22 -26.91
C ARG A 129 7.41 34.16 -28.40
N LEU A 130 6.76 33.27 -29.15
CA LEU A 130 6.89 33.22 -30.62
C LEU A 130 6.14 34.37 -31.30
N ASP A 131 5.07 34.89 -30.67
CA ASP A 131 4.37 36.09 -31.13
C ASP A 131 5.25 37.36 -31.01
N ASP A 132 6.31 37.32 -30.19
CA ASP A 132 7.29 38.38 -30.09
C ASP A 132 8.38 38.21 -31.17
N GLN A 133 8.26 38.96 -32.27
CA GLN A 133 9.18 38.91 -33.41
C GLN A 133 10.62 39.29 -33.07
N SER A 134 10.89 39.84 -31.87
CA SER A 134 12.24 40.19 -31.43
C SER A 134 13.08 38.99 -30.97
N VAL A 135 12.46 37.82 -30.77
CA VAL A 135 13.12 36.63 -30.21
C VAL A 135 13.28 35.55 -31.28
N LEU A 136 14.51 35.07 -31.46
CA LEU A 136 14.80 33.91 -32.31
C LEU A 136 13.98 32.68 -31.85
N PRO A 137 13.24 32.00 -32.75
CA PRO A 137 12.44 30.82 -32.41
C PRO A 137 13.23 29.70 -31.72
N SER A 138 14.50 29.53 -32.09
CA SER A 138 15.42 28.57 -31.45
C SER A 138 15.66 28.86 -29.97
N LYS A 139 15.75 30.14 -29.57
CA LYS A 139 15.89 30.54 -28.17
C LYS A 139 14.59 30.29 -27.39
N VAL A 140 13.44 30.50 -28.02
CA VAL A 140 12.12 30.23 -27.41
C VAL A 140 11.92 28.72 -27.18
N LEU A 141 12.28 27.89 -28.16
CA LEU A 141 12.25 26.43 -28.04
C LEU A 141 13.17 25.92 -26.94
N LEU A 142 14.44 26.37 -26.93
CA LEU A 142 15.40 25.94 -25.93
C LEU A 142 14.98 26.34 -24.51
N HIS A 143 14.40 27.54 -24.35
CA HIS A 143 13.84 27.97 -23.07
C HIS A 143 12.63 27.13 -22.65
N THR A 144 11.70 26.86 -23.57
CA THR A 144 10.50 26.04 -23.30
C THR A 144 10.88 24.63 -22.87
N TRP A 145 11.87 24.05 -23.56
CA TRP A 145 12.44 22.75 -23.20
C TRP A 145 13.06 22.77 -21.80
N SER A 146 13.98 23.71 -21.57
CA SER A 146 14.80 23.74 -20.34
C SER A 146 14.03 24.14 -19.09
N HIS A 147 12.98 24.95 -19.19
CA HIS A 147 12.29 25.53 -18.02
C HIS A 147 10.90 24.96 -17.72
N GLY A 148 10.30 24.20 -18.64
CA GLY A 148 8.93 23.70 -18.44
C GLY A 148 8.78 22.24 -18.85
N LEU A 149 9.17 21.90 -20.08
CA LEU A 149 8.89 20.58 -20.63
C LEU A 149 9.77 19.48 -20.01
N SER A 150 11.07 19.73 -19.85
CA SER A 150 12.00 18.76 -19.27
C SER A 150 11.64 18.42 -17.82
N THR A 151 11.34 19.43 -17.00
CA THR A 151 10.91 19.26 -15.61
C THR A 151 9.65 18.41 -15.52
N ALA A 152 8.64 18.72 -16.35
CA ALA A 152 7.38 17.98 -16.39
C ALA A 152 7.57 16.49 -16.76
N LEU A 153 8.50 16.20 -17.69
CA LEU A 153 8.83 14.85 -18.10
C LEU A 153 9.61 14.09 -17.01
N TYR A 154 10.61 14.72 -16.39
CA TYR A 154 11.39 14.10 -15.32
C TYR A 154 10.55 13.80 -14.08
N THR A 155 9.62 14.70 -13.72
CA THR A 155 8.69 14.45 -12.61
C THR A 155 7.74 13.29 -12.93
N SER A 156 7.27 13.16 -14.18
CA SER A 156 6.49 11.99 -14.61
C SER A 156 7.27 10.70 -14.45
N LEU A 157 8.51 10.71 -14.93
CA LEU A 157 9.36 9.53 -14.96
C LEU A 157 9.69 9.09 -13.54
N ALA A 158 10.03 10.04 -12.66
CA ALA A 158 10.25 9.76 -11.25
C ALA A 158 9.00 9.18 -10.57
N ALA A 159 7.82 9.78 -10.80
CA ALA A 159 6.56 9.26 -10.27
C ALA A 159 6.25 7.85 -10.78
N ALA A 160 6.47 7.59 -12.07
CA ALA A 160 6.29 6.28 -12.68
C ALA A 160 7.23 5.22 -12.09
N ILE A 161 8.52 5.55 -11.95
CA ILE A 161 9.53 4.64 -11.38
C ILE A 161 9.19 4.33 -9.92
N ILE A 162 8.92 5.35 -9.10
CA ILE A 162 8.62 5.15 -7.68
C ILE A 162 7.32 4.36 -7.50
N GLY A 163 6.28 4.70 -8.24
CA GLY A 163 5.01 3.96 -8.24
C GLY A 163 5.20 2.51 -8.65
N ALA A 164 5.94 2.25 -9.73
CA ALA A 164 6.24 0.90 -10.20
C ALA A 164 7.07 0.08 -9.21
N ILE A 165 8.06 0.69 -8.55
CA ILE A 165 8.83 0.04 -7.48
C ILE A 165 7.89 -0.39 -6.35
N ILE A 166 6.99 0.50 -5.92
CA ILE A 166 6.09 0.21 -4.80
C ILE A 166 5.07 -0.85 -5.14
N LEU A 167 4.51 -0.82 -6.35
CA LEU A 167 3.63 -1.89 -6.83
C LEU A 167 4.37 -3.22 -6.89
N THR A 168 5.59 -3.24 -7.43
CA THR A 168 6.44 -4.45 -7.51
C THR A 168 6.75 -4.99 -6.11
N VAL A 169 7.20 -4.16 -5.19
CA VAL A 169 7.48 -4.57 -3.80
C VAL A 169 6.21 -5.08 -3.12
N THR A 170 5.07 -4.42 -3.34
CA THR A 170 3.82 -4.85 -2.72
C THR A 170 3.38 -6.22 -3.25
N TYR A 171 3.34 -6.43 -4.56
CA TYR A 171 2.92 -7.69 -5.17
C TYR A 171 3.92 -8.83 -5.05
N SER A 172 5.20 -8.57 -5.29
CA SER A 172 6.22 -9.63 -5.34
C SER A 172 6.79 -9.97 -3.98
N PHE A 173 6.70 -9.07 -3.00
CA PHE A 173 7.31 -9.28 -1.68
C PHE A 173 6.29 -9.29 -0.55
N LEU A 174 5.40 -8.29 -0.46
CA LEU A 174 4.52 -8.15 0.70
C LEU A 174 3.29 -9.07 0.65
N TYR A 175 2.59 -9.18 -0.48
CA TYR A 175 1.42 -10.05 -0.62
C TYR A 175 1.71 -11.54 -0.35
N PRO A 176 2.77 -12.15 -0.94
CA PRO A 176 3.10 -13.55 -0.67
C PRO A 176 3.28 -13.81 0.83
N ARG A 177 3.94 -12.89 1.53
CA ARG A 177 4.15 -12.99 2.98
C ARG A 177 2.87 -12.78 3.80
N PHE A 178 1.95 -11.97 3.30
CA PHE A 178 0.61 -11.85 3.90
C PHE A 178 -0.18 -13.15 3.76
N TYR A 179 -0.09 -13.84 2.61
CA TYR A 179 -0.69 -15.15 2.45
C TYR A 179 -0.06 -16.19 3.37
N SER A 180 1.28 -16.22 3.48
CA SER A 180 1.97 -17.08 4.46
C SER A 180 1.58 -16.78 5.91
N LEU A 181 1.36 -15.51 6.26
CA LEU A 181 0.79 -15.15 7.56
C LEU A 181 -0.61 -15.74 7.75
N GLY A 182 -1.42 -15.71 6.69
CA GLY A 182 -2.74 -16.33 6.68
C GLY A 182 -2.68 -17.83 6.98
N GLU A 183 -1.78 -18.56 6.33
CA GLU A 183 -1.57 -19.99 6.57
C GLU A 183 -1.19 -20.29 8.03
N ILE A 184 -0.34 -19.44 8.64
CA ILE A 184 0.03 -19.56 10.05
C ILE A 184 -1.17 -19.34 10.98
N VAL A 185 -2.02 -18.36 10.66
CA VAL A 185 -3.25 -18.08 11.42
C VAL A 185 -4.21 -19.27 11.30
N ASP A 186 -4.37 -19.82 10.10
CA ASP A 186 -5.17 -21.03 9.87
C ASP A 186 -4.62 -22.24 10.60
N GLU A 187 -3.30 -22.46 10.60
CA GLU A 187 -2.66 -23.55 11.35
C GLU A 187 -2.96 -23.42 12.85
N LYS A 188 -2.93 -22.19 13.39
CA LYS A 188 -3.26 -21.95 14.80
C LYS A 188 -4.72 -22.23 15.10
N ILE A 189 -5.65 -21.78 14.24
CA ILE A 189 -7.09 -22.05 14.36
C ILE A 189 -7.33 -23.55 14.30
N PHE A 190 -6.74 -24.24 13.33
CA PHE A 190 -6.86 -25.69 13.15
C PHE A 190 -6.39 -26.44 14.40
N LYS A 191 -5.22 -26.11 14.93
CA LYS A 191 -4.70 -26.71 16.18
C LYS A 191 -5.62 -26.51 17.39
N ILE A 192 -6.28 -25.35 17.47
CA ILE A 192 -7.27 -25.08 18.52
C ILE A 192 -8.52 -25.96 18.32
N MET A 193 -8.98 -26.10 17.08
CA MET A 193 -10.14 -26.92 16.73
C MET A 193 -9.87 -28.43 16.89
N GLU A 194 -8.70 -28.92 16.51
CA GLU A 194 -8.32 -30.33 16.60
C GLU A 194 -8.26 -30.82 18.05
N LYS A 195 -7.78 -29.99 18.99
CA LYS A 195 -7.82 -30.30 20.44
C LYS A 195 -9.22 -30.65 20.94
N ARG A 196 -10.28 -30.14 20.31
CA ARG A 196 -11.68 -30.47 20.62
C ARG A 196 -12.04 -31.88 20.17
N THR A 197 -11.63 -32.28 18.98
CA THR A 197 -11.97 -33.59 18.40
C THR A 197 -11.38 -34.70 19.27
N ASN A 198 -10.10 -34.58 19.61
CA ASN A 198 -9.41 -35.59 20.41
C ASN A 198 -9.95 -35.64 21.86
N SER A 199 -10.32 -34.49 22.45
CA SER A 199 -10.93 -34.47 23.80
C SER A 199 -12.36 -34.99 23.86
N LYS A 200 -13.14 -34.87 22.77
CA LYS A 200 -14.47 -35.49 22.65
C LYS A 200 -14.39 -37.01 22.43
N GLU A 201 -13.41 -37.49 21.66
CA GLU A 201 -13.16 -38.92 21.47
C GLU A 201 -12.71 -39.60 22.78
N GLU A 202 -11.77 -39.01 23.51
CA GLU A 202 -11.32 -39.53 24.83
C GLU A 202 -12.43 -39.55 25.90
N ALA A 203 -13.43 -38.67 25.78
CA ALA A 203 -14.59 -38.62 26.68
C ALA A 203 -15.71 -39.60 26.28
N SER A 204 -15.74 -40.06 25.02
CA SER A 204 -16.72 -41.03 24.51
C SER A 204 -16.31 -42.49 24.76
N ASP A 205 -15.02 -42.74 25.01
CA ASP A 205 -14.46 -44.07 25.27
C ASP A 205 -14.44 -44.47 26.77
N LYS A 206 -15.10 -43.69 27.64
CA LYS A 206 -15.28 -43.96 29.08
C LYS A 206 -16.75 -44.16 29.44
#